data_AF-A0A6N7ZUY8-F1
#
_entry.id   AF-A0A6N7ZUY8-F1
#
_cell.length_a   1.000
_cell.length_b   1.000
_cell.length_c   1.000
_cell.angle_alpha   90.00
_cell.angle_beta   90.00
_cell.angle_gamma   90.00
#
_symmetry.space_group_name_H-M   'P 1'
#
loop_
_entity.id
_entity.type
_entity.pdbx_description
1 polymer ?
#
loop_
_entity_poly.entity_id
_entity_poly.type
_entity_poly.pdbx_seq_one_letter_code
_entity_poly.pdbx_strand_id
1 'polypeptide(L)'
;MTEQTLSDTHDRLRTQLLPRPGATLVIVFSQVRVPAGKFGLSRLFERTRHACLFLNDPGNGWYLGLDDRIDAAVTSAIARTNPERIIYYGSSMGGYGALATGLRRRDGTIYAFGPELDLGRPGSQSAASGIPEAALSIQVLSGPHPYPVHCFFGICDPVDAQNAVLAQERLTGACMHTLWSSHASHDHLYSLNIIRRLTRTFDRDPAAELGSKQLIAALDPAPLAQFGLLGERLAAGHRIAPDDLQHLPGYPENPGMMMLAARAAGRNGDLQGALSIAEQAERLIADTPVLHTLPKRWRKQLPLFRIENLIALNRLNDARTLLLETVRRFPEDAKMRDLAATLRLELAPEINPAG
;
A
#
# COMPACT_ATOMS: atom_id res chain seq x y z
N MET A 1 29.41 8.93 -9.27
CA MET A 1 29.14 7.52 -8.93
C MET A 1 30.36 6.72 -9.31
N THR A 2 31.01 6.08 -8.35
CA THR A 2 32.26 5.33 -8.53
C THR A 2 31.98 3.88 -8.94
N GLU A 3 32.84 3.30 -9.79
CA GLU A 3 32.73 1.95 -10.40
C GLU A 3 32.46 0.81 -9.41
N GLN A 4 32.75 0.99 -8.12
CA GLN A 4 32.44 0.02 -7.07
C GLN A 4 30.95 -0.23 -6.84
N THR A 5 30.06 0.69 -7.21
CA THR A 5 28.59 0.50 -7.09
C THR A 5 27.99 -0.36 -8.22
N LEU A 6 28.70 -0.56 -9.33
CA LEU A 6 28.20 -1.36 -10.45
C LEU A 6 28.37 -2.87 -10.20
N SER A 7 29.41 -3.28 -9.47
CA SER A 7 29.67 -4.69 -9.15
C SER A 7 28.60 -5.33 -8.24
N ASP A 8 27.96 -4.56 -7.36
CA ASP A 8 26.93 -5.06 -6.42
C ASP A 8 25.54 -5.22 -7.05
N THR A 9 25.31 -4.64 -8.23
CA THR A 9 24.01 -4.77 -8.92
C THR A 9 23.79 -6.14 -9.56
N HIS A 10 24.86 -6.91 -9.80
CA HIS A 10 24.81 -8.16 -10.55
C HIS A 10 24.04 -9.29 -9.82
N ASP A 11 23.93 -9.27 -8.49
CA ASP A 11 23.26 -10.35 -7.75
C ASP A 11 21.96 -9.90 -7.03
N ARG A 12 21.50 -8.67 -7.29
CA ARG A 12 20.34 -8.10 -6.60
C ARG A 12 19.00 -8.70 -7.02
N LEU A 13 18.79 -8.98 -8.31
CA LEU A 13 17.52 -9.55 -8.79
C LEU A 13 17.48 -11.08 -8.59
N ARG A 14 16.47 -11.56 -7.86
CA ARG A 14 16.11 -12.99 -7.79
C ARG A 14 14.90 -13.27 -8.65
N THR A 15 14.94 -14.36 -9.41
CA THR A 15 13.86 -14.75 -10.32
C THR A 15 13.49 -16.23 -10.14
N GLN A 16 12.20 -16.57 -10.23
CA GLN A 16 11.74 -17.95 -10.27
C GLN A 16 10.59 -18.09 -11.27
N LEU A 17 10.79 -18.92 -12.30
CA LEU A 17 9.71 -19.31 -13.21
C LEU A 17 9.05 -20.60 -12.70
N LEU A 18 7.74 -20.54 -12.49
CA LEU A 18 6.89 -21.71 -12.33
C LEU A 18 6.12 -21.93 -13.65
N PRO A 19 6.60 -22.82 -14.54
CA PRO A 19 5.90 -23.12 -15.77
C PRO A 19 4.63 -23.91 -15.44
N ARG A 20 3.50 -23.50 -16.02
CA ARG A 20 2.21 -24.21 -15.94
C ARG A 20 1.54 -24.19 -17.31
N PRO A 21 0.68 -25.16 -17.64
CA PRO A 21 0.11 -25.31 -18.99
C PRO A 21 -0.99 -24.28 -19.34
N GLY A 22 -0.97 -23.10 -18.72
CA GLY A 22 -1.96 -22.04 -18.98
C GLY A 22 -1.50 -21.07 -20.07
N ALA A 23 -2.47 -20.51 -20.80
CA ALA A 23 -2.24 -19.49 -21.83
C ALA A 23 -1.77 -18.12 -21.28
N THR A 24 -1.81 -17.93 -19.96
CA THR A 24 -1.41 -16.67 -19.32
C THR A 24 -0.10 -16.83 -18.55
N LEU A 25 0.84 -15.91 -18.80
CA LEU A 25 2.04 -15.70 -17.99
C LEU A 25 1.84 -14.48 -17.09
N VAL A 26 1.98 -14.66 -15.79
CA VAL A 26 1.94 -13.57 -14.81
C VAL A 26 3.35 -13.25 -14.34
N ILE A 27 3.79 -12.02 -14.53
CA ILE A 27 5.04 -11.47 -14.01
C ILE A 27 4.73 -10.82 -12.66
N VAL A 28 5.15 -11.45 -11.57
CA VAL A 28 4.79 -11.08 -10.20
C VAL A 28 5.98 -10.45 -9.50
N PHE A 29 5.84 -9.18 -9.10
CA PHE A 29 6.86 -8.42 -8.40
C PHE A 29 6.62 -8.46 -6.89
N SER A 30 7.65 -8.80 -6.14
CA SER A 30 7.62 -8.81 -4.68
C SER A 30 7.58 -7.38 -4.13
N GLN A 31 6.80 -7.19 -3.06
CA GLN A 31 6.81 -6.00 -2.22
C GLN A 31 8.08 -5.90 -1.35
N VAL A 32 8.24 -4.81 -0.59
CA VAL A 32 9.38 -4.60 0.33
C VAL A 32 9.51 -5.73 1.36
N ARG A 33 10.74 -5.90 1.89
CA ARG A 33 11.10 -6.82 2.99
C ARG A 33 10.82 -8.30 2.69
N VAL A 34 10.89 -8.70 1.43
CA VAL A 34 10.83 -10.11 1.03
C VAL A 34 12.26 -10.69 1.01
N PRO A 35 12.59 -11.67 1.88
CA PRO A 35 13.94 -12.22 1.95
C PRO A 35 14.40 -12.88 0.65
N ALA A 36 15.72 -12.96 0.44
CA ALA A 36 16.29 -13.73 -0.65
C ALA A 36 15.78 -15.19 -0.64
N GLY A 37 15.51 -15.74 -1.82
CA GLY A 37 14.92 -17.08 -1.97
C GLY A 37 13.42 -17.18 -1.64
N LYS A 38 12.78 -16.07 -1.24
CA LYS A 38 11.32 -15.96 -1.13
C LYS A 38 10.79 -15.01 -2.20
N PHE A 39 9.52 -15.17 -2.51
CA PHE A 39 8.81 -14.36 -3.49
C PHE A 39 7.47 -13.92 -2.90
N GLY A 40 7.26 -12.59 -2.86
CA GLY A 40 6.02 -11.98 -2.45
C GLY A 40 4.87 -12.48 -3.32
N LEU A 41 3.66 -12.55 -2.74
CA LEU A 41 2.43 -12.91 -3.46
C LEU A 41 2.40 -14.33 -4.07
N SER A 42 3.46 -15.12 -3.94
CA SER A 42 3.55 -16.49 -4.48
C SER A 42 2.38 -17.40 -4.07
N ARG A 43 1.96 -17.35 -2.81
CA ARG A 43 0.81 -18.09 -2.28
C ARG A 43 -0.53 -17.72 -2.96
N LEU A 44 -0.70 -16.48 -3.40
CA LEU A 44 -1.90 -16.05 -4.12
C LEU A 44 -2.04 -16.80 -5.45
N PHE A 45 -0.92 -17.04 -6.11
CA PHE A 45 -0.86 -17.70 -7.41
C PHE A 45 -0.62 -19.21 -7.31
N GLU A 46 -0.49 -19.81 -6.13
CA GLU A 46 -0.20 -21.24 -5.98
C GLU A 46 -1.28 -22.12 -6.63
N ARG A 47 -2.55 -21.70 -6.57
CA ARG A 47 -3.72 -22.47 -7.04
C ARG A 47 -4.28 -21.99 -8.39
N THR A 48 -3.57 -21.13 -9.11
CA THR A 48 -3.97 -20.68 -10.45
C THR A 48 -3.40 -21.58 -11.54
N ARG A 49 -3.95 -21.53 -12.75
CA ARG A 49 -3.41 -22.29 -13.90
C ARG A 49 -2.31 -21.54 -14.66
N HIS A 50 -2.03 -20.30 -14.28
CA HIS A 50 -1.08 -19.42 -14.97
C HIS A 50 0.34 -19.90 -14.81
N ALA A 51 1.16 -19.73 -15.85
CA ALA A 51 2.60 -19.70 -15.64
C ALA A 51 2.93 -18.42 -14.85
N CYS A 52 3.91 -18.49 -13.94
CA CYS A 52 4.29 -17.34 -13.13
C CYS A 52 5.80 -17.12 -13.15
N LEU A 53 6.25 -15.93 -13.55
CA LEU A 53 7.60 -15.46 -13.30
C LEU A 53 7.58 -14.58 -12.04
N PHE A 54 8.16 -15.06 -10.95
CA PHE A 54 8.33 -14.27 -9.74
C PHE A 54 9.65 -13.52 -9.76
N LEU A 55 9.59 -12.24 -9.41
CA LEU A 55 10.73 -11.33 -9.32
C LEU A 55 10.81 -10.80 -7.88
N ASN A 56 12.02 -10.76 -7.32
CA ASN A 56 12.28 -10.19 -6.01
C ASN A 56 13.58 -9.38 -6.03
N ASP A 57 13.51 -8.16 -5.49
CA ASP A 57 14.65 -7.32 -5.14
C ASP A 57 14.83 -7.36 -3.61
N PRO A 58 15.53 -8.37 -3.06
CA PRO A 58 15.78 -8.50 -1.62
C PRO A 58 16.56 -7.32 -1.02
N GLY A 59 17.24 -6.52 -1.85
CA GLY A 59 17.91 -5.29 -1.42
C GLY A 59 16.94 -4.14 -1.15
N ASN A 60 15.64 -4.31 -1.45
CA ASN A 60 14.64 -3.25 -1.42
C ASN A 60 15.05 -2.05 -2.27
N GLY A 61 15.76 -2.27 -3.38
CA GLY A 61 16.22 -1.21 -4.29
C GLY A 61 15.14 -0.70 -5.24
N TRP A 62 13.86 -1.03 -4.98
CA TRP A 62 12.72 -0.63 -5.79
C TRP A 62 12.84 -0.99 -7.28
N TYR A 63 13.59 -2.07 -7.59
CA TYR A 63 13.87 -2.51 -8.96
C TYR A 63 14.67 -1.48 -9.81
N LEU A 64 15.16 -0.40 -9.21
CA LEU A 64 15.91 0.64 -9.90
C LEU A 64 17.24 0.11 -10.45
N GLY A 65 17.50 0.34 -11.74
CA GLY A 65 18.70 -0.13 -12.43
C GLY A 65 18.72 -1.63 -12.73
N LEU A 66 17.57 -2.32 -12.61
CA LEU A 66 17.43 -3.75 -12.95
C LEU A 66 16.66 -3.98 -14.25
N ASP A 67 16.34 -2.93 -15.01
CA ASP A 67 15.49 -2.96 -16.20
C ASP A 67 15.87 -4.04 -17.21
N ASP A 68 17.11 -4.05 -17.69
CA ASP A 68 17.59 -5.01 -18.70
C ASP A 68 17.53 -6.45 -18.20
N ARG A 69 17.78 -6.67 -16.90
CA ARG A 69 17.74 -7.99 -16.28
C ARG A 69 16.30 -8.50 -16.12
N ILE A 70 15.40 -7.61 -15.73
CA ILE A 70 13.97 -7.90 -15.67
C ILE A 70 13.49 -8.26 -17.07
N ASP A 71 13.85 -7.49 -18.08
CA ASP A 71 13.49 -7.76 -19.47
C ASP A 71 14.03 -9.08 -19.98
N ALA A 72 15.29 -9.39 -19.72
CA ALA A 72 15.88 -10.67 -20.09
C ALA A 72 15.14 -11.84 -19.42
N ALA A 73 14.78 -11.71 -18.14
CA ALA A 73 14.01 -12.72 -17.42
C ALA A 73 12.59 -12.89 -17.99
N VAL A 74 11.91 -11.79 -18.32
CA VAL A 74 10.57 -11.81 -18.92
C VAL A 74 10.63 -12.45 -20.31
N THR A 75 11.57 -12.03 -21.17
CA THR A 75 11.76 -12.60 -22.51
C THR A 75 12.06 -14.11 -22.43
N SER A 76 12.92 -14.53 -21.49
CA SER A 76 13.19 -15.95 -21.26
C SER A 76 11.95 -16.73 -20.81
N ALA A 77 11.14 -16.15 -19.92
CA ALA A 77 9.88 -16.76 -19.49
C ALA A 77 8.89 -16.90 -20.66
N ILE A 78 8.72 -15.85 -21.47
CA ILE A 78 7.86 -15.88 -22.66
C ILE A 78 8.30 -16.99 -23.62
N ALA A 79 9.59 -17.09 -23.93
CA ALA A 79 10.11 -18.13 -24.81
C ALA A 79 9.86 -19.56 -24.27
N ARG A 80 9.89 -19.73 -22.95
CA ARG A 80 9.70 -21.04 -22.30
C ARG A 80 8.24 -21.44 -22.12
N THR A 81 7.33 -20.48 -21.99
CA THR A 81 5.92 -20.76 -21.71
C THR A 81 5.00 -20.49 -22.89
N ASN A 82 5.49 -19.80 -23.92
CA ASN A 82 4.73 -19.38 -25.11
C ASN A 82 3.32 -18.87 -24.78
N PRO A 83 3.18 -17.84 -23.91
CA PRO A 83 1.89 -17.40 -23.43
C PRO A 83 1.13 -16.64 -24.52
N GLU A 84 -0.20 -16.75 -24.53
CA GLU A 84 -1.10 -15.92 -25.35
C GLU A 84 -1.34 -14.54 -24.72
N ARG A 85 -1.18 -14.44 -23.39
CA ARG A 85 -1.41 -13.21 -22.62
C ARG A 85 -0.37 -13.04 -21.51
N ILE A 86 0.10 -11.80 -21.33
CA ILE A 86 1.02 -11.42 -20.27
C ILE A 86 0.31 -10.47 -19.30
N ILE A 87 0.52 -10.70 -18.00
CA ILE A 87 0.02 -9.85 -16.92
C ILE A 87 1.20 -9.41 -16.05
N TYR A 88 1.37 -8.10 -15.84
CA TYR A 88 2.29 -7.52 -14.86
C TYR A 88 1.52 -7.26 -13.56
N TYR A 89 2.00 -7.80 -12.44
CA TYR A 89 1.28 -7.78 -11.16
C TYR A 89 2.19 -7.45 -9.99
N GLY A 90 1.79 -6.50 -9.15
CA GLY A 90 2.50 -6.22 -7.90
C GLY A 90 1.82 -5.20 -6.99
N SER A 91 2.28 -5.15 -5.74
CA SER A 91 1.78 -4.23 -4.72
C SER A 91 2.92 -3.42 -4.07
N SER A 92 2.68 -2.15 -3.75
CA SER A 92 3.67 -1.20 -3.18
C SER A 92 4.92 -1.13 -4.08
N MET A 93 6.11 -1.45 -3.55
CA MET A 93 7.34 -1.61 -4.35
C MET A 93 7.16 -2.57 -5.55
N GLY A 94 6.41 -3.66 -5.38
CA GLY A 94 6.10 -4.56 -6.49
C GLY A 94 5.15 -3.92 -7.51
N GLY A 95 4.25 -3.05 -7.05
CA GLY A 95 3.35 -2.28 -7.91
C GLY A 95 4.15 -1.32 -8.79
N TYR A 96 5.16 -0.66 -8.23
CA TYR A 96 6.13 0.12 -9.00
C TYR A 96 6.84 -0.73 -10.07
N GLY A 97 7.41 -1.87 -9.68
CA GLY A 97 8.11 -2.76 -10.63
C GLY A 97 7.22 -3.25 -11.76
N ALA A 98 5.97 -3.64 -11.45
CA ALA A 98 4.98 -4.07 -12.42
C ALA A 98 4.58 -2.93 -13.37
N LEU A 99 4.34 -1.74 -12.84
CA LEU A 99 3.97 -0.56 -13.62
C LEU A 99 5.12 -0.13 -14.55
N ALA A 100 6.33 0.06 -13.99
CA ALA A 100 7.51 0.48 -14.75
C ALA A 100 7.85 -0.50 -15.88
N THR A 101 7.90 -1.80 -15.56
CA THR A 101 8.22 -2.85 -16.54
C THR A 101 7.13 -2.99 -17.60
N GLY A 102 5.86 -3.06 -17.17
CA GLY A 102 4.74 -3.25 -18.08
C GLY A 102 4.59 -2.08 -19.05
N LEU A 103 4.72 -0.84 -18.55
CA LEU A 103 4.73 0.35 -19.41
C LEU A 103 5.89 0.25 -20.41
N ARG A 104 7.12 0.03 -19.95
CA ARG A 104 8.31 -0.02 -20.81
C ARG A 104 8.22 -1.09 -21.90
N ARG A 105 7.69 -2.27 -21.58
CA ARG A 105 7.59 -3.41 -22.52
C ARG A 105 6.37 -3.37 -23.44
N ARG A 106 5.26 -2.77 -23.01
CA ARG A 106 4.01 -2.63 -23.78
C ARG A 106 3.46 -3.94 -24.36
N ASP A 107 3.70 -5.08 -23.72
CA ASP A 107 3.34 -6.42 -24.20
C ASP A 107 2.32 -7.15 -23.30
N GLY A 108 1.76 -6.47 -22.29
CA GLY A 108 0.78 -7.10 -21.38
C GLY A 108 -0.02 -6.13 -20.53
N THR A 109 -1.08 -6.65 -19.90
CA THR A 109 -1.96 -5.92 -18.98
C THR A 109 -1.26 -5.66 -17.65
N ILE A 110 -1.47 -4.50 -17.04
CA ILE A 110 -0.83 -4.12 -15.77
C ILE A 110 -1.86 -4.07 -14.64
N TYR A 111 -1.51 -4.65 -13.49
CA TYR A 111 -2.23 -4.56 -12.22
C TYR A 111 -1.27 -4.09 -11.13
N ALA A 112 -1.28 -2.79 -10.85
CA ALA A 112 -0.40 -2.15 -9.87
C ALA A 112 -1.22 -1.64 -8.66
N PHE A 113 -0.95 -2.18 -7.47
CA PHE A 113 -1.62 -1.78 -6.23
C PHE A 113 -0.69 -0.87 -5.42
N GLY A 114 -1.15 0.33 -5.08
CA GLY A 114 -0.39 1.36 -4.37
C GLY A 114 1.02 1.64 -4.93
N PRO A 115 1.22 1.75 -6.27
CA PRO A 115 2.53 2.12 -6.80
C PRO A 115 2.87 3.56 -6.43
N GLU A 116 4.13 3.82 -6.08
CA GLU A 116 4.62 5.19 -5.95
C GLU A 116 5.17 5.65 -7.31
N LEU A 117 4.60 6.69 -7.88
CA LEU A 117 5.05 7.27 -9.16
C LEU A 117 6.23 8.21 -8.98
N ASP A 118 6.36 8.84 -7.81
CA ASP A 118 7.53 9.60 -7.41
C ASP A 118 8.11 8.94 -6.16
N LEU A 119 9.28 8.33 -6.31
CA LEU A 119 9.98 7.67 -5.22
C LEU A 119 10.72 8.68 -4.35
N GLY A 120 11.04 8.29 -3.13
CA GLY A 120 11.84 9.04 -2.16
C GLY A 120 11.11 10.20 -1.49
N ARG A 121 9.84 10.44 -1.80
CA ARG A 121 9.07 11.54 -1.20
C ARG A 121 8.87 11.36 0.30
N PRO A 122 8.92 12.42 1.12
CA PRO A 122 8.73 12.31 2.56
C PRO A 122 7.45 11.54 2.96
N GLY A 123 7.59 10.59 3.87
CA GLY A 123 6.48 9.75 4.35
C GLY A 123 6.14 8.54 3.48
N SER A 124 6.74 8.41 2.30
CA SER A 124 6.56 7.26 1.41
C SER A 124 7.29 5.99 1.90
N GLN A 125 6.91 4.82 1.37
CA GLN A 125 7.61 3.57 1.65
C GLN A 125 8.99 3.53 0.99
N SER A 126 9.15 4.19 -0.16
CA SER A 126 10.45 4.28 -0.83
C SER A 126 11.44 5.15 -0.05
N ALA A 127 11.00 6.29 0.48
CA ALA A 127 11.80 7.10 1.40
C ALA A 127 12.19 6.33 2.67
N ALA A 128 11.25 5.59 3.27
CA ALA A 128 11.53 4.73 4.42
C ALA A 128 12.51 3.58 4.10
N SER A 129 12.69 3.27 2.82
CA SER A 129 13.66 2.28 2.32
C SER A 129 15.00 2.92 1.89
N GLY A 130 15.17 4.23 2.10
CA GLY A 130 16.39 4.96 1.74
C GLY A 130 16.53 5.24 0.24
N ILE A 131 15.45 5.13 -0.53
CA ILE A 131 15.46 5.50 -1.96
C ILE A 131 15.50 7.01 -2.08
N PRO A 132 16.46 7.59 -2.83
CA PRO A 132 16.51 9.02 -3.07
C PRO A 132 15.28 9.47 -3.86
N GLU A 133 14.97 10.76 -3.79
CA GLU A 133 13.92 11.33 -4.62
C GLU A 133 14.23 11.08 -6.10
N ALA A 134 13.36 10.32 -6.73
CA ALA A 134 13.45 9.97 -8.13
C ALA A 134 12.02 9.83 -8.64
N ALA A 135 11.66 10.66 -9.61
CA ALA A 135 10.46 10.39 -10.37
C ALA A 135 10.62 9.01 -11.03
N LEU A 136 9.55 8.22 -11.06
CA LEU A 136 9.46 7.15 -12.03
C LEU A 136 9.76 7.83 -13.36
N SER A 137 10.85 7.41 -14.00
CA SER A 137 11.13 7.80 -15.37
C SER A 137 10.10 7.09 -16.23
N ILE A 138 8.85 7.56 -16.15
CA ILE A 138 7.87 7.49 -17.21
C ILE A 138 8.53 8.34 -18.29
N GLN A 139 9.54 7.80 -18.97
CA GLN A 139 9.82 8.24 -20.32
C GLN A 139 8.47 8.08 -20.98
N VAL A 140 7.79 9.22 -21.15
CA VAL A 140 6.42 9.31 -21.60
C VAL A 140 6.38 8.49 -22.87
N LEU A 141 5.89 7.26 -22.75
CA LEU A 141 5.71 6.39 -23.88
C LEU A 141 4.60 7.06 -24.63
N SER A 142 5.00 7.85 -25.61
CA SER A 142 4.11 8.68 -26.38
C SER A 142 3.08 7.75 -27.00
N GLY A 143 1.80 8.06 -26.78
CA GLY A 143 0.67 7.31 -27.33
C GLY A 143 0.09 6.23 -26.41
N PRO A 144 -1.14 5.80 -26.71
CA PRO A 144 -1.93 4.92 -25.86
C PRO A 144 -1.27 3.56 -25.62
N HIS A 145 -1.26 3.08 -24.38
CA HIS A 145 -0.78 1.75 -24.06
C HIS A 145 -1.70 0.69 -24.72
N PRO A 146 -1.17 -0.30 -25.46
CA PRO A 146 -2.00 -1.24 -26.23
C PRO A 146 -2.78 -2.23 -25.35
N TYR A 147 -2.42 -2.35 -24.08
CA TYR A 147 -3.06 -3.20 -23.09
C TYR A 147 -3.60 -2.39 -21.91
N PRO A 148 -4.62 -2.86 -21.18
CA PRO A 148 -5.15 -2.15 -20.03
C PRO A 148 -4.10 -1.94 -18.94
N VAL A 149 -4.13 -0.77 -18.31
CA VAL A 149 -3.30 -0.41 -17.16
C VAL A 149 -4.22 -0.13 -15.98
N HIS A 150 -4.25 -1.00 -14.98
CA HIS A 150 -5.07 -0.84 -13.79
C HIS A 150 -4.19 -0.42 -12.60
N CYS A 151 -4.49 0.74 -12.01
CA CYS A 151 -3.83 1.21 -10.80
C CYS A 151 -4.85 1.32 -9.66
N PHE A 152 -4.51 0.78 -8.49
CA PHE A 152 -5.40 0.73 -7.32
C PHE A 152 -4.78 1.53 -6.18
N PHE A 153 -5.49 2.50 -5.62
CA PHE A 153 -4.95 3.39 -4.57
C PHE A 153 -5.86 3.42 -3.35
N GLY A 154 -5.30 3.21 -2.16
CA GLY A 154 -6.03 3.35 -0.91
C GLY A 154 -6.04 4.80 -0.43
N ILE A 155 -7.13 5.53 -0.68
CA ILE A 155 -7.19 6.97 -0.45
C ILE A 155 -7.36 7.40 1.03
N CYS A 156 -7.39 6.45 1.96
CA CYS A 156 -7.21 6.73 3.40
C CYS A 156 -5.72 6.86 3.78
N ASP A 157 -4.81 6.72 2.82
CA ASP A 157 -3.38 6.97 3.00
C ASP A 157 -2.96 8.19 2.15
N PRO A 158 -2.24 9.17 2.72
CA PRO A 158 -1.89 10.39 2.00
C PRO A 158 -0.93 10.14 0.83
N VAL A 159 -0.04 9.15 0.93
CA VAL A 159 0.91 8.83 -0.14
C VAL A 159 0.17 8.21 -1.32
N ASP A 160 -0.74 7.26 -1.08
CA ASP A 160 -1.57 6.68 -2.13
C ASP A 160 -2.53 7.71 -2.75
N ALA A 161 -3.12 8.60 -1.95
CA ALA A 161 -3.99 9.67 -2.44
C ALA A 161 -3.24 10.59 -3.42
N GLN A 162 -2.02 11.00 -3.08
CA GLN A 162 -1.17 11.78 -3.97
C GLN A 162 -0.83 11.02 -5.25
N ASN A 163 -0.48 9.73 -5.14
CA ASN A 163 -0.11 8.92 -6.29
C ASN A 163 -1.30 8.63 -7.21
N ALA A 164 -2.52 8.57 -6.69
CA ALA A 164 -3.73 8.49 -7.50
C ALA A 164 -3.88 9.71 -8.42
N VAL A 165 -3.64 10.92 -7.89
CA VAL A 165 -3.68 12.16 -8.67
C VAL A 165 -2.58 12.18 -9.72
N LEU A 166 -1.33 11.87 -9.32
CA LEU A 166 -0.21 11.81 -10.27
C LEU A 166 -0.44 10.78 -11.36
N ALA A 167 -1.04 9.63 -11.04
CA ALA A 167 -1.35 8.60 -12.01
C ALA A 167 -2.42 9.06 -13.00
N GLN A 168 -3.46 9.75 -12.54
CA GLN A 168 -4.48 10.34 -13.41
C GLN A 168 -3.88 11.38 -14.37
N GLU A 169 -2.92 12.19 -13.92
CA GLU A 169 -2.25 13.20 -14.73
C GLU A 169 -1.26 12.60 -15.75
N ARG A 170 -0.48 11.59 -15.33
CA ARG A 170 0.67 11.09 -16.08
C ARG A 170 0.40 9.81 -16.88
N LEU A 171 -0.62 9.03 -16.54
CA LEU A 171 -0.95 7.74 -17.17
C LEU A 171 -2.24 7.84 -17.99
N THR A 172 -2.18 8.53 -19.13
CA THR A 172 -3.33 8.70 -20.02
C THR A 172 -3.91 7.34 -20.45
N GLY A 173 -5.21 7.15 -20.20
CA GLY A 173 -5.94 5.92 -20.56
C GLY A 173 -5.81 4.77 -19.55
N ALA A 174 -5.08 4.96 -18.45
CA ALA A 174 -5.06 3.99 -17.36
C ALA A 174 -6.38 4.02 -16.56
N CYS A 175 -6.83 2.84 -16.14
CA CYS A 175 -8.00 2.69 -15.27
C CYS A 175 -7.58 2.94 -13.81
N MET A 176 -7.97 4.09 -13.28
CA MET A 176 -7.73 4.46 -11.89
C MET A 176 -8.83 3.91 -10.98
N HIS A 177 -8.44 3.15 -9.96
CA HIS A 177 -9.32 2.60 -8.94
C HIS A 177 -8.98 3.21 -7.58
N THR A 178 -9.65 4.30 -7.21
CA THR A 178 -9.57 4.92 -5.88
C THR A 178 -10.44 4.13 -4.91
N LEU A 179 -9.86 3.72 -3.79
CA LEU A 179 -10.48 2.79 -2.85
C LEU A 179 -10.62 3.40 -1.45
N TRP A 180 -11.75 3.14 -0.79
CA TRP A 180 -11.89 3.29 0.67
C TRP A 180 -11.00 2.26 1.39
N SER A 181 -9.69 2.52 1.36
CA SER A 181 -8.63 1.66 1.87
C SER A 181 -7.40 2.45 2.29
N SER A 182 -6.51 1.80 3.01
CA SER A 182 -5.15 2.29 3.29
C SER A 182 -4.16 1.86 2.20
N HIS A 183 -2.88 2.24 2.33
CA HIS A 183 -1.79 1.73 1.49
C HIS A 183 -1.77 0.20 1.35
N ALA A 184 -2.20 -0.54 2.39
CA ALA A 184 -2.37 -2.00 2.33
C ALA A 184 -3.63 -2.44 1.53
N SER A 185 -3.95 -1.75 0.43
CA SER A 185 -5.16 -1.97 -0.37
C SER A 185 -5.22 -3.37 -0.98
N HIS A 186 -4.09 -3.92 -1.43
CA HIS A 186 -4.01 -5.30 -1.89
C HIS A 186 -4.45 -6.30 -0.81
N ASP A 187 -3.95 -6.17 0.42
CA ASP A 187 -4.30 -7.05 1.53
C ASP A 187 -5.77 -6.88 1.95
N HIS A 188 -6.27 -5.64 1.89
CA HIS A 188 -7.68 -5.33 2.08
C HIS A 188 -8.56 -6.12 1.10
N LEU A 189 -8.28 -5.99 -0.20
CA LEU A 189 -9.00 -6.68 -1.26
C LEU A 189 -8.84 -8.21 -1.18
N TYR A 190 -7.71 -8.71 -0.71
CA TYR A 190 -7.50 -10.13 -0.46
C TYR A 190 -8.41 -10.67 0.66
N SER A 191 -8.55 -9.92 1.76
CA SER A 191 -9.44 -10.28 2.88
C SER A 191 -10.91 -10.32 2.47
N LEU A 192 -11.29 -9.50 1.49
CA LEU A 192 -12.63 -9.43 0.90
C LEU A 192 -12.84 -10.42 -0.26
N ASN A 193 -11.85 -11.27 -0.51
CA ASN A 193 -11.83 -12.26 -1.60
C ASN A 193 -11.86 -11.67 -3.02
N ILE A 194 -11.72 -10.35 -3.20
CA ILE A 194 -11.75 -9.68 -4.50
C ILE A 194 -10.51 -10.06 -5.31
N ILE A 195 -9.31 -9.96 -4.73
CA ILE A 195 -8.06 -10.30 -5.42
C ILE A 195 -8.08 -11.75 -5.93
N ARG A 196 -8.61 -12.69 -5.13
CA ARG A 196 -8.71 -14.09 -5.56
C ARG A 196 -9.67 -14.27 -6.74
N ARG A 197 -10.78 -13.52 -6.78
CA ARG A 197 -11.70 -13.52 -7.92
C ARG A 197 -11.02 -12.96 -9.17
N LEU A 198 -10.35 -11.82 -9.06
CA LEU A 198 -9.62 -11.18 -10.16
C LEU A 198 -8.50 -12.08 -10.69
N THR A 199 -7.57 -12.49 -9.84
CA THR A 199 -6.36 -13.21 -10.24
C THR A 199 -6.59 -14.66 -10.67
N ARG A 200 -7.78 -15.23 -10.41
CA ARG A 200 -8.12 -16.59 -10.88
C ARG A 200 -8.02 -16.69 -12.40
N THR A 201 -8.51 -15.68 -13.13
CA THR A 201 -8.49 -15.69 -14.60
C THR A 201 -8.07 -14.37 -15.24
N PHE A 202 -8.11 -13.25 -14.52
CA PHE A 202 -7.92 -11.88 -15.04
C PHE A 202 -8.95 -11.42 -16.08
N ASP A 203 -10.09 -12.13 -16.23
CA ASP A 203 -11.15 -11.74 -17.18
C ASP A 203 -12.29 -10.95 -16.53
N ARG A 204 -12.27 -10.85 -15.20
CA ARG A 204 -13.29 -10.10 -14.44
C ARG A 204 -12.94 -8.62 -14.47
N ASP A 205 -13.95 -7.79 -14.72
CA ASP A 205 -13.82 -6.34 -14.63
C ASP A 205 -13.50 -5.92 -13.17
N PRO A 206 -12.34 -5.27 -12.93
CA PRO A 206 -12.01 -4.75 -11.62
C PRO A 206 -13.05 -3.79 -11.06
N ALA A 207 -13.66 -2.92 -11.87
CA ALA A 207 -14.62 -1.94 -11.40
C ALA A 207 -15.89 -2.62 -10.85
N ALA A 208 -16.46 -3.58 -11.58
CA ALA A 208 -17.59 -4.38 -11.12
C ALA A 208 -17.28 -5.15 -9.81
N GLU A 209 -16.08 -5.73 -9.71
CA GLU A 209 -15.66 -6.49 -8.53
C GLU A 209 -15.52 -5.60 -7.29
N LEU A 210 -14.95 -4.40 -7.44
CA LEU A 210 -14.83 -3.39 -6.38
C LEU A 210 -16.19 -2.81 -5.98
N GLY A 211 -17.03 -2.49 -6.97
CA GLY A 211 -18.39 -1.98 -6.78
C GLY A 211 -19.27 -2.96 -6.00
N SER A 212 -19.10 -4.27 -6.19
CA SER A 212 -19.82 -5.30 -5.44
C SER A 212 -19.63 -5.25 -3.92
N LYS A 213 -18.61 -4.53 -3.44
CA LYS A 213 -18.31 -4.30 -2.03
C LYS A 213 -18.32 -2.82 -1.64
N GLN A 214 -18.82 -1.94 -2.51
CA GLN A 214 -18.89 -0.49 -2.30
C GLN A 214 -17.53 0.15 -1.99
N LEU A 215 -16.44 -0.42 -2.50
CA LEU A 215 -15.07 0.01 -2.17
C LEU A 215 -14.61 1.22 -2.96
N ILE A 216 -15.26 1.53 -4.09
CA ILE A 216 -14.88 2.64 -4.95
C ILE A 216 -15.14 3.94 -4.20
N ALA A 217 -14.10 4.77 -4.07
CA ALA A 217 -14.20 6.08 -3.48
C ALA A 217 -14.30 7.15 -4.57
N ALA A 218 -15.36 7.96 -4.51
CA ALA A 218 -15.62 9.06 -5.44
C ALA A 218 -15.25 10.39 -4.78
N LEU A 219 -13.95 10.64 -4.60
CA LEU A 219 -13.44 11.94 -4.16
C LEU A 219 -12.78 12.67 -5.33
N ASP A 220 -12.93 13.99 -5.33
CA ASP A 220 -12.29 14.84 -6.32
C ASP A 220 -10.76 14.78 -6.21
N PRO A 221 -10.02 14.88 -7.33
CA PRO A 221 -8.56 14.85 -7.32
C PRO A 221 -7.91 15.97 -6.49
N ALA A 222 -8.49 17.16 -6.47
CA ALA A 222 -7.90 18.32 -5.79
C ALA A 222 -7.78 18.13 -4.25
N PRO A 223 -8.84 17.72 -3.51
CA PRO A 223 -8.72 17.34 -2.10
C PRO A 223 -7.71 16.21 -1.84
N LEU A 224 -7.63 15.21 -2.72
CA LEU A 224 -6.66 14.10 -2.59
C LEU A 224 -5.22 14.60 -2.73
N ALA A 225 -4.96 15.50 -3.68
CA ALA A 225 -3.66 16.13 -3.85
C ALA A 225 -3.26 16.95 -2.61
N GLN A 226 -4.19 17.75 -2.08
CA GLN A 226 -3.93 18.55 -0.89
C GLN A 226 -3.71 17.68 0.36
N PHE A 227 -4.48 16.60 0.51
CA PHE A 227 -4.25 15.60 1.57
C PHE A 227 -2.86 14.97 1.48
N GLY A 228 -2.45 14.58 0.27
CA GLY A 228 -1.12 14.07 -0.01
C GLY A 228 0.00 15.05 0.35
N LEU A 229 -0.11 16.30 -0.11
CA LEU A 229 0.85 17.37 0.18
C LEU A 229 0.97 17.65 1.68
N LEU A 230 -0.15 17.71 2.41
CA LEU A 230 -0.13 17.90 3.86
C LEU A 230 0.50 16.71 4.58
N GLY A 231 0.25 15.49 4.10
CA GLY A 231 0.90 14.27 4.59
C GLY A 231 2.42 14.31 4.44
N GLU A 232 2.90 14.70 3.27
CA GLU A 232 4.32 14.88 2.99
C GLU A 232 4.95 15.96 3.88
N ARG A 233 4.30 17.12 4.00
CA ARG A 233 4.78 18.21 4.87
C ARG A 233 4.94 17.75 6.32
N LEU A 234 3.94 17.04 6.86
CA LEU A 234 4.01 16.51 8.22
C LEU A 234 5.15 15.49 8.36
N ALA A 235 5.34 14.62 7.36
CA ALA A 235 6.40 13.61 7.35
C ALA A 235 7.81 14.24 7.23
N ALA A 236 7.95 15.32 6.46
CA ALA A 236 9.18 16.12 6.35
C ALA A 236 9.49 16.92 7.63
N GLY A 237 8.58 16.90 8.60
CA GLY A 237 8.79 17.48 9.92
C GLY A 237 8.16 18.85 10.13
N HIS A 238 7.46 19.37 9.13
CA HIS A 238 6.76 20.64 9.23
C HIS A 238 5.52 20.52 10.14
N ARG A 239 5.15 21.65 10.75
CA ARG A 239 3.84 21.80 11.39
C ARG A 239 2.80 22.12 10.32
N ILE A 240 1.65 21.48 10.44
CA ILE A 240 0.45 21.78 9.63
C ILE A 240 -0.70 22.06 10.60
N ALA A 241 -1.64 22.92 10.23
CA ALA A 241 -2.83 23.16 11.05
C ALA A 241 -3.81 21.98 10.85
N PRO A 242 -4.41 21.41 11.91
CA PRO A 242 -5.46 20.41 11.76
C PRO A 242 -6.61 20.92 10.89
N ASP A 243 -6.91 22.21 11.00
CA ASP A 243 -7.94 22.89 10.21
C ASP A 243 -7.66 22.82 8.70
N ASP A 244 -6.40 22.80 8.26
CA ASP A 244 -6.06 22.65 6.82
C ASP A 244 -6.62 21.34 6.25
N LEU A 245 -6.77 20.31 7.08
CA LEU A 245 -7.37 19.01 6.72
C LEU A 245 -8.88 19.02 6.91
N GLN A 246 -9.37 19.62 7.99
CA GLN A 246 -10.81 19.65 8.31
C GLN A 246 -11.64 20.41 7.26
N HIS A 247 -11.02 21.40 6.59
CA HIS A 247 -11.66 22.16 5.51
C HIS A 247 -11.58 21.47 4.15
N LEU A 248 -10.91 20.32 4.02
CA LEU A 248 -10.88 19.58 2.76
C LEU A 248 -12.24 18.96 2.45
N PRO A 249 -12.74 19.07 1.21
CA PRO A 249 -13.85 18.25 0.75
C PRO A 249 -13.55 16.75 0.95
N GLY A 250 -14.52 16.01 1.48
CA GLY A 250 -14.37 14.59 1.81
C GLY A 250 -13.76 14.30 3.20
N TYR A 251 -13.32 15.31 3.96
CA TYR A 251 -12.82 15.12 5.33
C TYR A 251 -13.80 14.35 6.23
N PRO A 252 -15.13 14.66 6.26
CA PRO A 252 -16.07 13.96 7.12
C PRO A 252 -16.22 12.46 6.81
N GLU A 253 -15.89 12.03 5.59
CA GLU A 253 -16.01 10.65 5.13
C GLU A 253 -14.67 9.90 5.10
N ASN A 254 -13.53 10.59 5.25
CA ASN A 254 -12.21 10.01 5.09
C ASN A 254 -11.47 9.87 6.44
N PRO A 255 -11.43 8.67 7.03
CA PRO A 255 -10.73 8.45 8.31
C PRO A 255 -9.21 8.61 8.19
N GLY A 256 -8.65 8.56 6.97
CA GLY A 256 -7.24 8.87 6.71
C GLY A 256 -6.91 10.35 6.90
N MET A 257 -7.77 11.24 6.38
CA MET A 257 -7.65 12.68 6.59
C MET A 257 -7.82 13.03 8.07
N MET A 258 -8.79 12.43 8.76
CA MET A 258 -8.97 12.60 10.21
C MET A 258 -7.74 12.12 10.99
N MET A 259 -7.19 10.95 10.65
CA MET A 259 -5.97 10.44 11.31
C MET A 259 -4.77 11.38 11.12
N LEU A 260 -4.61 11.96 9.92
CA LEU A 260 -3.55 12.94 9.68
C LEU A 260 -3.78 14.24 10.47
N ALA A 261 -5.03 14.70 10.60
CA ALA A 261 -5.39 15.87 11.39
C ALA A 261 -5.15 15.64 12.89
N ALA A 262 -5.46 14.45 13.40
CA ALA A 262 -5.15 14.05 14.76
C ALA A 262 -3.63 14.06 15.02
N ARG A 263 -2.83 13.53 14.09
CA ARG A 263 -1.36 13.58 14.18
C ARG A 263 -0.82 15.01 14.14
N ALA A 264 -1.39 15.87 13.30
CA ALA A 264 -1.04 17.28 13.24
C ALA A 264 -1.32 18.00 14.56
N ALA A 265 -2.51 17.77 15.15
CA ALA A 265 -2.90 18.35 16.44
C ALA A 265 -1.93 17.93 17.55
N GLY A 266 -1.63 16.63 17.64
CA GLY A 266 -0.68 16.09 18.62
C GLY A 266 0.73 16.68 18.46
N ARG A 267 1.21 16.84 17.23
CA ARG A 267 2.51 17.47 16.94
C ARG A 267 2.55 18.96 17.31
N ASN A 268 1.41 19.64 17.25
CA ASN A 268 1.28 21.04 17.66
C ASN A 268 1.06 21.21 19.17
N GLY A 269 1.02 20.10 19.93
CA GLY A 269 0.81 20.10 21.38
C GLY A 269 -0.65 20.06 21.82
N ASP A 270 -1.60 20.04 20.89
CA ASP A 270 -3.02 19.87 21.19
C ASP A 270 -3.38 18.38 21.28
N LEU A 271 -2.96 17.77 22.39
CA LEU A 271 -3.19 16.35 22.64
C LEU A 271 -4.70 16.03 22.83
N GLN A 272 -5.48 16.96 23.39
CA GLN A 272 -6.91 16.75 23.62
C GLN A 272 -7.70 16.82 22.31
N GLY A 273 -7.37 17.77 21.42
CA GLY A 273 -7.90 17.80 20.05
C GLY A 273 -7.50 16.57 19.25
N ALA A 274 -6.24 16.12 19.37
CA ALA A 274 -5.77 14.89 18.74
C ALA A 274 -6.59 13.65 19.15
N LEU A 275 -6.90 13.51 20.45
CA LEU A 275 -7.77 12.44 20.96
C LEU A 275 -9.18 12.53 20.38
N SER A 276 -9.79 13.72 20.39
CA SER A 276 -11.15 13.93 19.90
C SER A 276 -11.27 13.58 18.41
N ILE A 277 -10.32 14.02 17.58
CA ILE A 277 -10.31 13.73 16.14
C ILE A 277 -10.11 12.23 15.89
N ALA A 278 -9.18 11.57 16.60
CA ALA A 278 -8.96 10.14 16.46
C ALA A 278 -10.21 9.31 16.85
N GLU A 279 -10.93 9.72 17.91
CA GLU A 279 -12.20 9.11 18.28
C GLU A 279 -13.29 9.28 17.22
N GLN A 280 -13.35 10.45 16.57
CA GLN A 280 -14.27 10.68 15.46
C GLN A 280 -13.97 9.74 14.29
N ALA A 281 -12.69 9.54 13.96
CA ALA A 281 -12.29 8.58 12.92
C ALA A 281 -12.67 7.14 13.27
N GLU A 282 -12.52 6.71 14.52
CA GLU A 282 -12.95 5.39 14.97
C GLU A 282 -14.47 5.20 14.86
N ARG A 283 -15.25 6.21 15.27
CA ARG A 283 -16.73 6.20 15.12
C ARG A 283 -17.13 6.10 13.65
N LEU A 284 -16.54 6.93 12.79
CA LEU A 284 -16.77 6.88 11.34
C LEU A 284 -16.52 5.48 10.77
N ILE A 285 -15.42 4.83 11.17
CA ILE A 285 -15.09 3.46 10.74
C ILE A 285 -16.11 2.44 11.25
N ALA A 286 -16.58 2.59 12.48
CA ALA A 286 -17.55 1.68 13.09
C ALA A 286 -18.95 1.82 12.44
N ASP A 287 -19.34 3.06 12.12
CA ASP A 287 -20.68 3.38 11.63
C ASP A 287 -20.80 3.22 10.10
N THR A 288 -19.68 3.13 9.37
CA THR A 288 -19.66 3.01 7.92
C THR A 288 -19.30 1.59 7.47
N PRO A 289 -20.24 0.83 6.84
CA PRO A 289 -20.02 -0.58 6.51
C PRO A 289 -18.76 -0.87 5.68
N VAL A 290 -18.46 -0.04 4.67
CA VAL A 290 -17.25 -0.23 3.85
C VAL A 290 -15.97 0.03 4.66
N LEU A 291 -15.96 1.06 5.51
CA LEU A 291 -14.77 1.40 6.31
C LEU A 291 -14.51 0.38 7.43
N HIS A 292 -15.54 -0.27 7.94
CA HIS A 292 -15.38 -1.36 8.91
C HIS A 292 -14.53 -2.53 8.34
N THR A 293 -14.51 -2.68 7.01
CA THR A 293 -13.72 -3.72 6.33
C THR A 293 -12.23 -3.40 6.21
N LEU A 294 -11.81 -2.15 6.49
CA LEU A 294 -10.42 -1.72 6.44
C LEU A 294 -9.47 -2.70 7.15
N PRO A 295 -8.22 -2.85 6.66
CA PRO A 295 -7.27 -3.79 7.25
C PRO A 295 -7.16 -3.61 8.77
N LYS A 296 -7.29 -4.72 9.52
CA LYS A 296 -7.20 -4.70 10.99
C LYS A 296 -5.94 -3.99 11.50
N ARG A 297 -4.82 -4.19 10.80
CA ARG A 297 -3.53 -3.54 11.11
C ARG A 297 -3.60 -2.01 11.02
N TRP A 298 -4.36 -1.48 10.06
CA TRP A 298 -4.55 -0.04 9.89
C TRP A 298 -5.53 0.50 10.93
N ARG A 299 -6.70 -0.14 11.12
CA ARG A 299 -7.69 0.26 12.12
C ARG A 299 -7.12 0.30 13.54
N LYS A 300 -6.22 -0.63 13.87
CA LYS A 300 -5.50 -0.67 15.15
C LYS A 300 -4.64 0.59 15.40
N GLN A 301 -4.17 1.29 14.38
CA GLN A 301 -3.30 2.46 14.58
C GLN A 301 -4.00 3.61 15.33
N LEU A 302 -5.32 3.74 15.17
CA LEU A 302 -6.12 4.78 15.83
C LEU A 302 -6.15 4.64 17.36
N PRO A 303 -6.59 3.52 17.96
CA PRO A 303 -6.57 3.37 19.40
C PRO A 303 -5.14 3.37 19.97
N LEU A 304 -4.15 2.83 19.25
CA LEU A 304 -2.75 2.92 19.69
C LEU A 304 -2.24 4.36 19.75
N PHE A 305 -2.56 5.18 18.75
CA PHE A 305 -2.26 6.61 18.77
C PHE A 305 -2.94 7.32 19.95
N ARG A 306 -4.20 6.98 20.25
CA ARG A 306 -4.90 7.54 21.40
C ARG A 306 -4.28 7.15 22.73
N ILE A 307 -3.85 5.90 22.90
CA ILE A 307 -3.16 5.44 24.11
C ILE A 307 -1.89 6.26 24.34
N GLU A 308 -1.10 6.51 23.29
CA GLU A 308 0.11 7.35 23.36
C GLU A 308 -0.22 8.78 23.83
N ASN A 309 -1.27 9.39 23.28
CA ASN A 309 -1.70 10.75 23.68
C ASN A 309 -2.28 10.78 25.10
N LEU A 310 -3.00 9.74 25.55
CA LEU A 310 -3.49 9.63 26.92
C LEU A 310 -2.35 9.51 27.93
N ILE A 311 -1.29 8.76 27.59
CA ILE A 311 -0.06 8.68 28.39
C ILE A 311 0.58 10.07 28.49
N ALA A 312 0.73 10.77 27.37
CA ALA A 312 1.31 12.12 27.33
C ALA A 312 0.49 13.14 28.15
N LEU A 313 -0.83 12.96 28.25
CA LEU A 313 -1.73 13.75 29.11
C LEU A 313 -1.78 13.27 30.57
N ASN A 314 -0.96 12.29 30.96
CA ASN A 314 -0.99 11.64 32.28
C ASN A 314 -2.36 11.02 32.66
N ARG A 315 -3.18 10.66 31.68
CA ARG A 315 -4.47 9.97 31.84
C ARG A 315 -4.29 8.46 31.85
N LEU A 316 -3.46 7.96 32.77
CA LEU A 316 -2.95 6.59 32.74
C LEU A 316 -4.05 5.52 32.89
N ASN A 317 -5.11 5.79 33.65
CA ASN A 317 -6.22 4.84 33.81
C ASN A 317 -7.00 4.68 32.51
N ASP A 318 -7.27 5.77 31.80
CA ASP A 318 -7.95 5.74 30.50
C ASP A 318 -7.09 5.00 29.47
N ALA A 319 -5.77 5.25 29.48
CA ALA A 319 -4.82 4.56 28.61
C ALA A 319 -4.81 3.05 28.85
N ARG A 320 -4.82 2.60 30.11
CA ARG A 320 -4.90 1.17 30.47
C ARG A 320 -6.20 0.54 30.00
N THR A 321 -7.33 1.19 30.27
CA THR A 321 -8.65 0.70 29.83
C THR A 321 -8.69 0.54 28.30
N LEU A 322 -8.25 1.58 27.57
CA LEU A 322 -8.23 1.53 26.11
C LEU A 322 -7.26 0.47 25.57
N LEU A 323 -6.10 0.26 26.19
CA LEU A 323 -5.17 -0.80 25.78
C LEU A 323 -5.77 -2.19 25.97
N LEU A 324 -6.42 -2.47 27.10
CA LEU A 324 -7.11 -3.73 27.34
C LEU A 324 -8.22 -3.98 26.31
N GLU A 325 -9.02 -2.96 25.99
CA GLU A 325 -10.02 -3.06 24.93
C GLU A 325 -9.39 -3.32 23.56
N THR A 326 -8.26 -2.67 23.28
CA THR A 326 -7.55 -2.81 22.00
C THR A 326 -7.00 -4.23 21.83
N VAL A 327 -6.41 -4.82 22.88
CA VAL A 327 -5.93 -6.21 22.89
C VAL A 327 -7.07 -7.22 22.73
N ARG A 328 -8.28 -6.93 23.24
CA ARG A 328 -9.46 -7.78 23.02
C ARG A 328 -9.94 -7.77 21.55
N ARG A 329 -9.74 -6.66 20.83
CA ARG A 329 -10.23 -6.46 19.46
C ARG A 329 -9.22 -6.88 18.39
N PHE A 330 -7.92 -6.78 18.68
CA PHE A 330 -6.86 -7.03 17.72
C PHE A 330 -5.78 -7.94 18.31
N PRO A 331 -5.13 -8.78 17.47
CA PRO A 331 -3.99 -9.57 17.92
C PRO A 331 -2.89 -8.69 18.53
N GLU A 332 -2.36 -9.15 19.65
CA GLU A 332 -1.26 -8.50 20.37
C GLU A 332 -0.01 -8.41 19.49
N ASP A 333 0.71 -7.29 19.58
CA ASP A 333 2.00 -7.12 18.93
C ASP A 333 3.01 -6.40 19.84
N ALA A 334 4.23 -6.23 19.33
CA ALA A 334 5.32 -5.57 20.06
C ALA A 334 4.92 -4.18 20.57
N LYS A 335 4.24 -3.36 19.75
CA LYS A 335 3.83 -2.01 20.15
C LYS A 335 2.84 -2.04 21.31
N MET A 336 1.89 -2.98 21.33
CA MET A 336 0.99 -3.14 22.48
C MET A 336 1.73 -3.55 23.75
N ARG A 337 2.72 -4.46 23.64
CA ARG A 337 3.55 -4.85 24.78
C ARG A 337 4.39 -3.70 25.33
N ASP A 338 4.97 -2.88 24.45
CA ASP A 338 5.74 -1.70 24.86
C ASP A 338 4.86 -0.68 25.60
N LEU A 339 3.63 -0.46 25.12
CA LEU A 339 2.65 0.39 25.80
C LEU A 339 2.19 -0.22 27.14
N ALA A 340 2.00 -1.53 27.21
CA ALA A 340 1.64 -2.22 28.45
C ALA A 340 2.74 -2.08 29.50
N ALA A 341 4.01 -2.26 29.11
CA ALA A 341 5.16 -2.04 29.97
C ALA A 341 5.22 -0.59 30.48
N THR A 342 5.03 0.38 29.58
CA THR A 342 4.96 1.81 29.93
C THR A 342 3.85 2.09 30.95
N LEU A 343 2.71 1.42 30.83
CA LEU A 343 1.56 1.56 31.71
C LEU A 343 1.63 0.70 32.98
N ARG A 344 2.67 -0.14 33.13
CA ARG A 344 2.78 -1.16 34.20
C ARG A 344 1.53 -2.05 34.25
N LEU A 345 1.08 -2.49 33.07
CA LEU A 345 -0.08 -3.33 32.87
C LEU A 345 0.38 -4.73 32.43
N GLU A 346 -0.05 -5.76 33.13
CA GLU A 346 0.11 -7.14 32.65
C GLU A 346 -0.98 -7.44 31.63
N LEU A 347 -0.57 -7.76 30.40
CA LEU A 347 -1.48 -8.34 29.42
C LEU A 347 -1.59 -9.82 29.73
N ALA A 348 -2.81 -10.33 29.88
CA ALA A 348 -3.02 -11.76 30.09
C ALA A 348 -2.39 -12.53 28.92
N PRO A 349 -1.66 -13.63 29.17
CA PRO A 349 -1.15 -14.46 28.10
C PRO A 349 -2.31 -14.94 27.23
N GLU A 350 -2.16 -14.87 25.90
CA GLU A 350 -3.15 -15.41 24.96
C GLU A 350 -3.54 -16.82 25.40
N ILE A 351 -4.79 -17.01 25.86
CA ILE A 351 -5.39 -18.33 25.93
C ILE A 351 -5.63 -18.71 24.48
N ASN A 352 -4.66 -19.40 23.89
CA ASN A 352 -4.69 -19.84 22.50
C ASN A 352 -5.96 -20.71 22.30
N PRO A 353 -7.02 -20.23 21.62
CA PRO A 353 -8.23 -21.00 21.46
C PRO A 353 -8.08 -21.86 20.20
N ALA A 354 -7.10 -22.77 20.20
CA ALA A 354 -6.96 -23.91 19.28
C ALA A 354 -5.67 -24.69 19.62
N GLY A 355 -5.84 -25.77 20.38
CA GLY A 355 -5.12 -27.02 20.13
C GLY A 355 -5.88 -27.82 19.09
#